data_AF-A0AAV6A6T7-F1
#
_entry.id   AF-A0AAV6A6T7-F1
#
_cell.length_a   1.000
_cell.length_b   1.000
_cell.length_c   1.000
_cell.angle_alpha   90.00
_cell.angle_beta   90.00
_cell.angle_gamma   90.00
#
_symmetry.space_group_name_H-M   'P 1'
#
loop_
_entity.id
_entity.type
_entity.pdbx_description
1 polymer ?
#
loop_
_entity_poly.entity_id
_entity_poly.type
_entity_poly.pdbx_seq_one_letter_code
_entity_poly.pdbx_strand_id
1 'polypeptide(L)'
;MRGRRLLLLSAVAALATACATAETERAPSAAAPPKPAGPSRATLAAPYNDRAQALESDGRLREALQARQIALTINPDDPATKAAAAALQQKIDEQVARELKEGRAATQRGALVVARRHYLTALALDPTNRTAFEALREQPQEIDAISHTVRAGETLPGLAVHYYGNRALGEIIAETNKLQPNARLTAGMVLKIPDVPGVTLNRPGARPPAPRPAAPPAPGAPTSPPATPVVATPREEPPEMNPLLAEAREAADRNDYNQALSDLDQLLTSS
;
A
#
# COMPACT_ATOMS: atom_id res chain seq x y z
N MET A 1 -12.77 7.82 70.59
CA MET A 1 -12.89 6.41 71.06
C MET A 1 -11.95 5.58 70.21
N ARG A 2 -10.68 5.37 70.62
CA ARG A 2 -10.17 4.30 71.50
C ARG A 2 -10.51 2.88 71.00
N GLY A 3 -9.50 2.18 70.51
CA GLY A 3 -9.55 0.75 70.16
C GLY A 3 -8.19 0.19 69.75
N ARG A 4 -7.22 0.26 70.67
CA ARG A 4 -5.86 -0.29 70.60
C ARG A 4 -5.82 -1.52 71.50
N ARG A 5 -5.29 -2.66 71.04
CA ARG A 5 -4.85 -3.86 71.81
C ARG A 5 -4.43 -4.95 70.81
N LEU A 6 -3.40 -5.78 71.01
CA LEU A 6 -2.23 -5.80 71.86
C LEU A 6 -1.39 -7.00 71.35
N LEU A 7 -0.07 -6.92 71.50
CA LEU A 7 0.92 -7.97 71.29
C LEU A 7 0.60 -9.28 72.03
N LEU A 8 1.05 -10.41 71.47
CA LEU A 8 1.62 -11.51 72.26
C LEU A 8 2.86 -12.08 71.56
N LEU A 9 3.99 -11.91 72.24
CA LEU A 9 5.24 -12.64 72.03
C LEU A 9 5.04 -14.11 72.43
N SER A 10 5.72 -15.02 71.72
CA SER A 10 6.24 -16.23 72.35
C SER A 10 7.48 -16.70 71.59
N ALA A 11 8.65 -16.35 72.14
CA ALA A 11 9.92 -17.01 71.90
C ALA A 11 10.07 -18.14 72.93
N VAL A 12 10.43 -19.34 72.48
CA VAL A 12 11.06 -20.37 73.32
C VAL A 12 12.15 -21.05 72.48
N ALA A 13 13.37 -20.97 72.99
CA ALA A 13 14.58 -21.63 72.53
C ALA A 13 14.86 -22.88 73.39
N ALA A 14 15.90 -23.64 73.00
CA ALA A 14 16.54 -24.81 73.64
C ALA A 14 16.08 -26.19 73.09
N LEU A 15 16.91 -27.20 72.85
CA LEU A 15 18.38 -27.38 72.94
C LEU A 15 18.74 -28.67 72.13
N ALA A 16 20.04 -28.84 71.89
CA ALA A 16 20.69 -29.80 71.01
C ALA A 16 20.45 -31.30 71.27
N THR A 17 20.44 -32.07 70.19
CA THR A 17 20.96 -33.45 70.14
C THR A 17 21.68 -33.68 68.81
N ALA A 18 23.00 -33.83 68.92
CA ALA A 18 23.87 -34.27 67.86
C ALA A 18 23.69 -35.77 67.64
N CYS A 19 23.34 -36.17 66.43
CA CYS A 19 23.62 -37.51 65.92
C CYS A 19 24.40 -37.36 64.62
N ALA A 20 25.69 -37.67 64.71
CA ALA A 20 26.56 -37.84 63.58
C ALA A 20 26.07 -39.05 62.75
N THR A 21 25.79 -38.82 61.47
CA THR A 21 25.67 -39.89 60.48
C THR A 21 26.58 -39.56 59.32
N ALA A 22 27.57 -40.43 59.16
CA ALA A 22 28.65 -40.45 58.20
C ALA A 22 28.32 -39.86 56.81
N GLU A 23 29.12 -38.88 56.41
CA GLU A 23 29.35 -38.55 55.00
C GLU A 23 30.00 -39.75 54.32
N THR A 24 29.19 -40.53 53.62
CA THR A 24 29.69 -41.43 52.58
C THR A 24 30.16 -40.55 51.44
N GLU A 25 31.47 -40.35 51.36
CA GLU A 25 32.19 -39.71 50.26
C GLU A 25 31.83 -40.40 48.94
N ARG A 26 30.79 -39.88 48.28
CA ARG A 26 30.42 -40.27 46.93
C ARG A 26 31.44 -39.59 46.01
N ALA A 27 32.38 -40.40 45.51
CA ALA A 27 33.32 -40.01 44.47
C ALA A 27 32.63 -39.13 43.40
N PRO A 28 33.31 -38.09 42.88
CA PRO A 28 32.74 -37.22 41.87
C PRO A 28 32.49 -38.05 40.61
N SER A 29 31.24 -38.51 40.45
CA SER A 29 30.74 -39.04 39.20
C SER A 29 30.88 -37.90 38.20
N ALA A 30 31.90 -37.98 37.34
CA ALA A 30 32.19 -37.02 36.29
C ALA A 30 30.87 -36.67 35.60
N ALA A 31 30.38 -35.46 35.86
CA ALA A 31 29.20 -34.93 35.22
C ALA A 31 29.48 -34.99 33.71
N ALA A 32 28.65 -35.75 33.00
CA ALA A 32 28.64 -35.70 31.54
C ALA A 32 28.62 -34.21 31.13
N PRO A 33 29.40 -33.79 30.12
CA PRO A 33 29.42 -32.40 29.69
C PRO A 33 27.97 -31.96 29.41
N PRO A 34 27.54 -30.76 29.85
CA PRO A 34 26.20 -30.30 29.56
C PRO A 34 26.01 -30.34 28.06
N LYS A 35 25.02 -31.12 27.58
CA LYS A 35 24.58 -31.04 26.19
C LYS A 35 24.37 -29.55 25.87
N PRO A 36 24.87 -29.04 24.73
CA PRO A 36 24.70 -27.63 24.41
C PRO A 36 23.20 -27.33 24.45
N ALA A 37 22.79 -26.50 25.40
CA ALA A 37 21.41 -26.05 25.49
C ALA A 37 21.12 -25.32 24.18
N GLY A 38 20.08 -25.77 23.47
CA GLY A 38 19.62 -25.08 22.26
C GLY A 38 19.29 -23.61 22.57
N PRO A 39 19.16 -22.76 21.52
CA PRO A 39 18.84 -21.36 21.71
C PRO A 39 17.54 -21.20 22.52
N SER A 40 17.53 -20.27 23.46
CA SER A 40 16.35 -20.01 24.28
C SER A 40 15.21 -19.45 23.42
N ARG A 41 13.95 -19.62 23.85
CA ARG A 41 12.78 -19.01 23.16
C ARG A 41 12.94 -17.49 23.00
N ALA A 42 13.54 -16.83 23.99
CA ALA A 42 13.85 -15.40 23.93
C ALA A 42 14.86 -15.09 22.81
N THR A 43 15.90 -15.90 22.65
CA THR A 43 16.89 -15.74 21.57
C THR A 43 16.28 -15.96 20.19
N LEU A 44 15.32 -16.88 20.07
CA LEU A 44 14.59 -17.13 18.81
C LEU A 44 13.59 -16.03 18.47
N ALA A 45 12.99 -15.38 19.48
CA ALA A 45 12.04 -14.29 19.29
C ALA A 45 12.71 -12.92 19.01
N ALA A 46 13.95 -12.71 19.51
CA ALA A 46 14.70 -11.48 19.37
C ALA A 46 14.71 -10.85 17.94
N PRO A 47 15.04 -11.58 16.85
CA PRO A 47 15.07 -10.97 15.52
C PRO A 47 13.71 -10.44 15.05
N TYR A 48 12.61 -11.06 15.50
CA TYR A 48 11.26 -10.60 15.17
C TYR A 48 10.89 -9.33 15.96
N ASN A 49 11.36 -9.23 17.20
CA ASN A 49 11.20 -8.01 18.01
C ASN A 49 12.00 -6.84 17.43
N ASP A 50 13.24 -7.07 17.02
CA ASP A 50 14.08 -6.05 16.39
C ASP A 50 13.48 -5.58 15.06
N ARG A 51 13.03 -6.53 14.23
CA ARG A 51 12.31 -6.23 12.99
C ARG A 51 11.02 -5.45 13.25
N ALA A 52 10.25 -5.82 14.26
CA ALA A 52 9.03 -5.10 14.61
C ALA A 52 9.33 -3.65 15.00
N GLN A 53 10.41 -3.41 15.73
CA GLN A 53 10.82 -2.07 16.15
C GLN A 53 11.27 -1.23 14.95
N ALA A 54 12.02 -1.80 14.01
CA ALA A 54 12.39 -1.12 12.76
C ALA A 54 11.16 -0.78 11.90
N LEU A 55 10.22 -1.73 11.73
CA LEU A 55 8.98 -1.48 11.00
C LEU A 55 8.11 -0.42 11.67
N GLU A 56 8.13 -0.37 13.00
CA GLU A 56 7.43 0.66 13.77
C GLU A 56 8.03 2.05 13.55
N SER A 57 9.36 2.17 13.52
CA SER A 57 10.04 3.44 13.17
C SER A 57 9.79 3.86 11.73
N ASP A 58 9.65 2.90 10.81
CA ASP A 58 9.35 3.14 9.39
C ASP A 58 7.86 3.49 9.15
N GLY A 59 7.03 3.48 10.20
CA GLY A 59 5.59 3.75 10.10
C GLY A 59 4.76 2.59 9.54
N ARG A 60 5.37 1.42 9.29
CA ARG A 60 4.71 0.20 8.79
C ARG A 60 4.05 -0.57 9.94
N LEU A 61 3.12 0.09 10.63
CA LEU A 61 2.54 -0.37 11.90
C LEU A 61 1.92 -1.77 11.81
N ARG A 62 1.23 -2.06 10.70
CA ARG A 62 0.52 -3.32 10.50
C ARG A 62 1.49 -4.50 10.42
N GLU A 63 2.61 -4.32 9.73
CA GLU A 63 3.67 -5.32 9.63
C GLU A 63 4.47 -5.45 10.93
N ALA A 64 4.70 -4.33 11.61
CA ALA A 64 5.30 -4.34 12.94
C ALA A 64 4.46 -5.17 13.93
N LEU A 65 3.13 -5.06 13.87
CA LEU A 65 2.22 -5.83 14.72
C LEU A 65 2.30 -7.33 14.39
N GLN A 66 2.34 -7.69 13.10
CA GLN A 66 2.52 -9.08 12.68
C GLN A 66 3.85 -9.65 13.17
N ALA A 67 4.94 -8.89 13.07
CA ALA A 67 6.24 -9.32 13.58
C ALA A 67 6.22 -9.56 15.10
N ARG A 68 5.56 -8.69 15.89
CA ARG A 68 5.37 -8.93 17.33
C ARG A 68 4.48 -10.13 17.63
N GLN A 69 3.42 -10.37 16.84
CA GLN A 69 2.58 -11.55 17.00
C GLN A 69 3.36 -12.85 16.75
N ILE A 70 4.27 -12.85 15.78
CA ILE A 70 5.19 -13.98 15.56
C ILE A 70 6.11 -14.16 16.77
N ALA A 71 6.70 -13.08 17.28
CA ALA A 71 7.53 -13.13 18.48
C ALA A 71 6.78 -13.67 19.71
N LEU A 72 5.52 -13.27 19.91
CA LEU A 72 4.64 -13.79 20.97
C LEU A 72 4.25 -15.26 20.75
N THR A 73 4.19 -15.73 19.51
CA THR A 73 3.96 -17.15 19.21
C THR A 73 5.18 -17.99 19.60
N ILE A 74 6.39 -17.44 19.47
CA ILE A 74 7.66 -18.09 19.84
C ILE A 74 7.89 -18.04 21.36
N ASN A 75 7.64 -16.88 21.98
CA ASN A 75 7.76 -16.65 23.41
C ASN A 75 6.50 -15.99 23.99
N PRO A 76 5.47 -16.77 24.34
CA PRO A 76 4.18 -16.25 24.82
C PRO A 76 4.24 -15.55 26.18
N ASP A 77 5.31 -15.73 26.95
CA ASP A 77 5.40 -15.24 28.34
C ASP A 77 6.19 -13.93 28.47
N ASP A 78 6.69 -13.37 27.36
CA ASP A 78 7.45 -12.12 27.39
C ASP A 78 6.54 -10.90 27.68
N PRO A 79 6.66 -10.25 28.86
CA PRO A 79 5.84 -9.09 29.19
C PRO A 79 6.19 -7.87 28.33
N ALA A 80 7.45 -7.72 27.89
CA ALA A 80 7.89 -6.57 27.10
C ALA A 80 7.25 -6.63 25.70
N THR A 81 7.33 -7.77 25.02
CA THR A 81 6.69 -7.96 23.71
C THR A 81 5.16 -7.82 23.80
N LYS A 82 4.52 -8.29 24.87
CA LYS A 82 3.07 -8.11 25.11
C LYS A 82 2.70 -6.64 25.23
N ALA A 83 3.39 -5.89 26.08
CA ALA A 83 3.14 -4.46 26.29
C ALA A 83 3.34 -3.68 24.99
N ALA A 84 4.41 -3.99 24.25
CA ALA A 84 4.72 -3.34 22.99
C ALA A 84 3.68 -3.68 21.90
N ALA A 85 3.22 -4.94 21.80
CA ALA A 85 2.14 -5.31 20.88
C ALA A 85 0.82 -4.58 21.21
N ALA A 86 0.47 -4.46 22.49
CA ALA A 86 -0.71 -3.73 22.93
C ALA A 86 -0.63 -2.23 22.60
N ALA A 87 0.52 -1.59 22.86
CA ALA A 87 0.74 -0.19 22.50
C ALA A 87 0.64 0.04 20.98
N LEU A 88 1.18 -0.88 20.19
CA LEU A 88 1.09 -0.80 18.73
C LEU A 88 -0.34 -1.00 18.22
N GLN A 89 -1.10 -1.92 18.81
CA GLN A 89 -2.52 -2.09 18.50
C GLN A 89 -3.30 -0.81 18.81
N GLN A 90 -3.10 -0.20 19.97
CA GLN A 90 -3.74 1.07 20.32
C GLN A 90 -3.42 2.17 19.30
N LYS A 91 -2.16 2.29 18.87
CA LYS A 91 -1.75 3.26 17.85
C LYS A 91 -2.44 3.02 16.50
N ILE A 92 -2.60 1.76 16.10
CA ILE A 92 -3.36 1.38 14.90
C ILE A 92 -4.83 1.77 15.06
N ASP A 93 -5.46 1.41 16.17
CA ASP A 93 -6.87 1.69 16.44
C ASP A 93 -7.15 3.20 16.43
N GLU A 94 -6.25 4.00 17.00
CA GLU A 94 -6.33 5.46 16.95
C GLU A 94 -6.22 6.01 15.53
N GLN A 95 -5.28 5.49 14.72
CA GLN A 95 -5.16 5.90 13.31
C GLN A 95 -6.41 5.53 12.52
N VAL A 96 -6.89 4.31 12.67
CA VAL A 96 -8.13 3.82 12.04
C VAL A 96 -9.31 4.70 12.45
N ALA A 97 -9.45 5.03 13.73
CA ALA A 97 -10.53 5.90 14.22
C ALA A 97 -10.48 7.30 13.60
N ARG A 98 -9.27 7.87 13.42
CA ARG A 98 -9.08 9.16 12.74
C ARG A 98 -9.49 9.08 11.27
N GLU A 99 -8.97 8.11 10.52
CA GLU A 99 -9.30 7.91 9.11
C GLU A 99 -10.80 7.70 8.90
N LEU A 100 -11.43 6.88 9.73
CA LEU A 100 -12.89 6.67 9.69
C LEU A 100 -13.67 7.96 9.95
N LYS A 101 -13.23 8.80 10.89
CA LYS A 101 -13.87 10.08 11.17
C LYS A 101 -13.75 11.04 9.98
N GLU A 102 -12.58 11.12 9.37
CA GLU A 102 -12.33 11.96 8.20
C GLU A 102 -13.10 11.47 6.98
N GLY A 103 -13.14 10.16 6.75
CA GLY A 103 -13.94 9.52 5.70
C GLY A 103 -15.43 9.82 5.83
N ARG A 104 -15.98 9.71 7.04
CA ARG A 104 -17.39 10.08 7.32
C ARG A 104 -17.65 11.56 7.07
N ALA A 105 -16.77 12.44 7.53
CA ALA A 105 -16.90 13.87 7.32
C ALA A 105 -16.79 14.26 5.84
N ALA A 106 -15.93 13.58 5.05
CA ALA A 106 -15.83 13.78 3.61
C ALA A 106 -17.08 13.26 2.87
N THR A 107 -17.63 12.13 3.32
CA THR A 107 -18.88 11.57 2.79
C THR A 107 -20.05 12.55 2.97
N GLN A 108 -20.20 13.11 4.17
CA GLN A 108 -21.23 14.13 4.47
C GLN A 108 -21.09 15.39 3.62
N ARG A 109 -19.87 15.72 3.18
CA ARG A 109 -19.57 16.85 2.30
C ARG A 109 -19.73 16.53 0.81
N GLY A 110 -20.06 15.29 0.45
CA GLY A 110 -20.13 14.84 -0.95
C GLY A 110 -18.77 14.64 -1.62
N ALA A 111 -17.66 14.73 -0.88
CA ALA A 111 -16.31 14.52 -1.39
C ALA A 111 -15.96 13.03 -1.43
N LEU A 112 -16.60 12.29 -2.36
CA LEU A 112 -16.55 10.82 -2.41
C LEU A 112 -15.14 10.26 -2.60
N VAL A 113 -14.34 10.84 -3.49
CA VAL A 113 -12.94 10.41 -3.74
C VAL A 113 -12.09 10.51 -2.46
N VAL A 114 -12.23 11.63 -1.74
CA VAL A 114 -11.50 11.86 -0.49
C VAL A 114 -11.96 10.88 0.57
N ALA A 115 -13.27 10.68 0.71
CA ALA A 115 -13.84 9.71 1.63
C ALA A 115 -13.35 8.28 1.34
N ARG A 116 -13.37 7.86 0.06
CA ARG A 116 -12.89 6.55 -0.40
C ARG A 116 -11.45 6.33 0.01
N ARG A 117 -10.58 7.32 -0.20
CA ARG A 117 -9.16 7.25 0.21
C ARG A 117 -9.03 7.00 1.71
N HIS A 118 -9.73 7.75 2.55
CA HIS A 118 -9.67 7.58 4.01
C HIS A 118 -10.15 6.19 4.45
N TYR A 119 -11.25 5.68 3.89
CA TYR A 119 -11.71 4.33 4.21
C TYR A 119 -10.73 3.24 3.75
N LEU A 120 -10.07 3.41 2.60
CA LEU A 120 -9.03 2.49 2.14
C LEU A 120 -7.79 2.53 3.04
N THR A 121 -7.38 3.71 3.52
CA THR A 121 -6.31 3.83 4.51
C THR A 121 -6.66 3.11 5.80
N ALA A 122 -7.89 3.28 6.29
CA ALA A 122 -8.37 2.55 7.47
C ALA A 122 -8.31 1.02 7.25
N LEU A 123 -8.69 0.52 6.08
CA LEU A 123 -8.59 -0.90 5.74
C LEU A 123 -7.15 -1.39 5.54
N ALA A 124 -6.23 -0.54 5.09
CA ALA A 124 -4.82 -0.92 4.99
C ALA A 124 -4.22 -1.22 6.37
N LEU A 125 -4.63 -0.44 7.38
CA LEU A 125 -4.26 -0.63 8.78
C LEU A 125 -5.01 -1.81 9.42
N ASP A 126 -6.33 -1.89 9.22
CA ASP A 126 -7.18 -2.99 9.70
C ASP A 126 -8.17 -3.47 8.61
N PRO A 127 -7.84 -4.54 7.88
CA PRO A 127 -8.73 -5.11 6.85
C PRO A 127 -9.98 -5.77 7.40
N THR A 128 -10.03 -6.07 8.69
CA THR A 128 -11.21 -6.66 9.31
C THR A 128 -12.23 -5.60 9.73
N ASN A 129 -11.91 -4.31 9.54
CA ASN A 129 -12.77 -3.22 9.90
C ASN A 129 -14.04 -3.18 9.05
N ARG A 130 -15.11 -3.69 9.63
CA ARG A 130 -16.43 -3.75 9.00
C ARG A 130 -16.97 -2.37 8.63
N THR A 131 -16.74 -1.35 9.46
CA THR A 131 -17.29 0.00 9.23
C THR A 131 -16.68 0.68 8.01
N ALA A 132 -15.37 0.54 7.80
CA ALA A 132 -14.69 1.08 6.62
C ALA A 132 -15.15 0.36 5.35
N PHE A 133 -15.30 -0.97 5.44
CA PHE A 133 -15.74 -1.80 4.33
C PHE A 133 -17.19 -1.52 3.91
N GLU A 134 -18.11 -1.41 4.88
CA GLU A 134 -19.51 -1.06 4.61
C GLU A 134 -19.63 0.33 3.97
N ALA A 135 -18.91 1.32 4.49
CA ALA A 135 -18.91 2.66 3.91
C ALA A 135 -18.41 2.69 2.45
N LEU A 136 -17.42 1.87 2.09
CA LEU A 136 -16.94 1.75 0.70
C LEU A 136 -17.93 1.06 -0.22
N ARG A 137 -18.72 0.12 0.30
CA ARG A 137 -19.75 -0.59 -0.47
C ARG A 137 -20.94 0.29 -0.80
N GLU A 138 -21.29 1.20 0.10
CA GLU A 138 -22.40 2.14 -0.08
C GLU A 138 -22.03 3.31 -1.00
N GLN A 139 -20.74 3.59 -1.18
CA GLN A 139 -20.30 4.64 -2.09
C GLN A 139 -20.58 4.27 -3.55
N PRO A 140 -21.11 5.21 -4.36
CA PRO A 140 -21.21 5.03 -5.80
C PRO A 140 -19.84 4.65 -6.36
N GLN A 141 -19.75 3.49 -7.02
CA GLN A 141 -18.56 3.13 -7.76
C GLN A 141 -18.39 4.15 -8.90
N GLU A 142 -17.42 5.03 -8.78
CA GLU A 142 -16.88 5.75 -9.94
C GLU A 142 -16.17 4.71 -10.81
N ILE A 143 -16.95 3.98 -11.61
CA ILE A 143 -16.40 3.29 -12.76
C ILE A 143 -15.99 4.41 -13.70
N ASP A 144 -14.68 4.59 -13.89
CA ASP A 144 -14.15 5.57 -14.84
C ASP A 144 -14.77 5.28 -16.21
N ALA A 145 -15.74 6.10 -16.63
CA ALA A 145 -16.50 5.86 -17.84
C ALA A 145 -16.16 6.92 -18.88
N ILE A 146 -15.73 6.49 -20.06
CA ILE A 146 -15.49 7.39 -21.19
C ILE A 146 -16.84 7.73 -21.82
N SER A 147 -17.10 9.01 -22.04
CA SER A 147 -18.27 9.44 -22.81
C SER A 147 -17.94 9.44 -24.30
N HIS A 148 -18.54 8.53 -25.06
CA HIS A 148 -18.40 8.46 -26.51
C HIS A 148 -19.70 8.92 -27.19
N THR A 149 -19.59 9.79 -28.19
CA THR A 149 -20.74 10.17 -29.01
C THR A 149 -20.82 9.26 -30.22
N VAL A 150 -21.92 8.51 -30.31
CA VAL A 150 -22.19 7.55 -31.39
C VAL A 150 -22.20 8.25 -32.75
N ARG A 151 -21.42 7.73 -33.69
CA ARG A 151 -21.44 8.13 -35.10
C ARG A 151 -22.41 7.26 -35.91
N ALA A 152 -22.85 7.79 -37.06
CA ALA A 152 -23.74 7.05 -37.95
C ALA A 152 -23.11 5.72 -38.39
N GLY A 153 -23.82 4.61 -38.19
CA GLY A 153 -23.36 3.26 -38.52
C GLY A 153 -22.60 2.53 -37.40
N GLU A 154 -22.33 3.17 -36.26
CA GLU A 154 -21.73 2.48 -35.11
C GLU A 154 -22.75 1.56 -34.43
N THR A 155 -22.25 0.43 -33.92
CA THR A 155 -23.06 -0.58 -33.20
C THR A 155 -22.42 -0.87 -31.85
N LEU A 156 -23.21 -1.27 -30.85
CA LEU A 156 -22.70 -1.65 -29.52
C LEU A 156 -21.56 -2.68 -29.60
N PRO A 157 -21.66 -3.76 -30.41
CA PRO A 157 -20.58 -4.74 -30.52
C PRO A 157 -19.34 -4.16 -31.23
N GLY A 158 -19.52 -3.24 -32.17
CA GLY A 158 -18.41 -2.56 -32.86
C GLY A 158 -17.67 -1.58 -31.94
N LEU A 159 -18.40 -0.84 -31.11
CA LEU A 159 -17.81 0.02 -30.07
C LEU A 159 -17.06 -0.82 -29.03
N ALA A 160 -17.60 -1.97 -28.63
CA ALA A 160 -16.92 -2.86 -27.71
C ALA A 160 -15.60 -3.42 -28.26
N VAL A 161 -15.56 -3.75 -29.55
CA VAL A 161 -14.28 -4.10 -30.22
C VAL A 161 -13.32 -2.92 -30.24
N HIS A 162 -13.81 -1.70 -30.47
CA HIS A 162 -12.95 -0.52 -30.53
C HIS A 162 -12.33 -0.15 -29.18
N TYR A 163 -13.12 -0.20 -28.11
CA TYR A 163 -12.72 0.22 -26.77
C TYR A 163 -12.11 -0.91 -25.94
N TYR A 164 -12.55 -2.15 -26.11
CA TYR A 164 -12.11 -3.27 -25.26
C TYR A 164 -11.45 -4.42 -26.04
N GLY A 165 -11.41 -4.35 -27.37
CA GLY A 165 -10.93 -5.45 -28.22
C GLY A 165 -11.86 -6.67 -28.25
N ASN A 166 -12.99 -6.65 -27.53
CA ASN A 166 -13.90 -7.79 -27.41
C ASN A 166 -15.36 -7.41 -27.68
N ARG A 167 -15.95 -8.05 -28.69
CA ARG A 167 -17.34 -7.85 -29.12
C ARG A 167 -18.38 -8.17 -28.05
N ALA A 168 -18.12 -9.17 -27.20
CA ALA A 168 -19.05 -9.62 -26.16
C ALA A 168 -19.26 -8.55 -25.07
N LEU A 169 -18.32 -7.62 -24.90
CA LEU A 169 -18.41 -6.54 -23.91
C LEU A 169 -19.37 -5.42 -24.34
N GLY A 170 -20.02 -5.54 -25.52
CA GLY A 170 -21.09 -4.63 -25.93
C GLY A 170 -22.30 -4.68 -25.01
N GLU A 171 -22.54 -5.81 -24.34
CA GLU A 171 -23.61 -5.96 -23.34
C GLU A 171 -23.35 -5.08 -22.12
N ILE A 172 -22.09 -4.94 -21.69
CA ILE A 172 -21.71 -4.10 -20.55
C ILE A 172 -21.94 -2.61 -20.86
N ILE A 173 -21.63 -2.18 -22.10
CA ILE A 173 -21.94 -0.82 -22.56
C ILE A 173 -23.46 -0.62 -22.54
N ALA A 174 -24.23 -1.60 -23.02
CA ALA A 174 -25.69 -1.51 -23.05
C ALA A 174 -26.26 -1.39 -21.62
N GLU A 175 -25.84 -2.27 -20.70
CA GLU A 175 -26.27 -2.29 -19.30
C GLU A 175 -25.96 -0.97 -18.58
N THR A 176 -24.74 -0.45 -18.76
CA THR A 176 -24.30 0.82 -18.17
C THR A 176 -25.12 2.01 -18.65
N ASN A 177 -25.60 1.96 -19.90
CA ASN A 177 -26.43 3.00 -20.50
C ASN A 177 -27.94 2.70 -20.44
N LYS A 178 -28.35 1.61 -19.76
CA LYS A 178 -29.74 1.14 -19.68
C LYS A 178 -30.40 0.89 -21.05
N LEU A 179 -29.61 0.43 -22.01
CA LEU A 179 -30.05 0.06 -23.35
C LEU A 179 -30.24 -1.46 -23.44
N GLN A 180 -31.07 -1.90 -24.40
CA GLN A 180 -31.14 -3.33 -24.70
C GLN A 180 -29.85 -3.81 -25.36
N PRO A 181 -29.41 -5.06 -25.13
CA PRO A 181 -28.18 -5.61 -25.73
C PRO A 181 -28.14 -5.50 -27.26
N ASN A 182 -29.30 -5.59 -27.90
CA ASN A 182 -29.48 -5.52 -29.36
C ASN A 182 -30.08 -4.20 -29.84
N ALA A 183 -30.08 -3.15 -29.00
CA ALA A 183 -30.63 -1.85 -29.38
C ALA A 183 -29.84 -1.25 -30.55
N ARG A 184 -30.56 -0.67 -31.51
CA ARG A 184 -29.94 0.13 -32.57
C ARG A 184 -29.49 1.46 -31.98
N LEU A 185 -28.21 1.80 -32.16
CA LEU A 185 -27.68 3.09 -31.72
C LEU A 185 -28.09 4.18 -32.71
N THR A 186 -28.54 5.32 -32.19
CA THR A 186 -28.84 6.50 -33.00
C THR A 186 -27.62 7.42 -33.00
N ALA A 187 -27.25 7.95 -34.17
CA ALA A 187 -26.15 8.90 -34.27
C ALA A 187 -26.41 10.14 -33.40
N GLY A 188 -25.42 10.57 -32.62
CA GLY A 188 -25.52 11.68 -31.67
C GLY A 188 -25.84 11.28 -30.23
N MET A 189 -26.11 10.00 -29.94
CA MET A 189 -26.25 9.51 -28.57
C MET A 189 -24.90 9.53 -27.83
N VAL A 190 -24.89 10.03 -26.59
CA VAL A 190 -23.72 9.94 -25.71
C VAL A 190 -23.81 8.66 -24.89
N LEU A 191 -22.87 7.74 -25.10
CA LEU A 191 -22.75 6.49 -24.37
C LEU A 191 -21.63 6.59 -23.34
N LYS A 192 -21.88 6.09 -22.13
CA LYS A 192 -20.89 5.86 -21.08
C LYS A 192 -20.26 4.49 -21.28
N ILE A 193 -18.97 4.46 -21.56
CA ILE A 193 -18.18 3.25 -21.79
C ILE A 193 -17.39 2.99 -20.50
N PRO A 194 -17.83 2.04 -19.65
CA PRO A 194 -17.21 1.79 -18.35
C PRO A 194 -15.80 1.20 -18.48
N ASP A 195 -14.85 1.60 -17.64
CA ASP A 195 -13.60 0.86 -17.49
C ASP A 195 -13.87 -0.48 -16.76
N VAL A 196 -13.63 -1.59 -17.44
CA VAL A 196 -13.87 -2.94 -16.89
C VAL A 196 -12.55 -3.47 -16.34
N PRO A 197 -12.46 -3.77 -15.03
CA PRO A 197 -11.22 -4.24 -14.42
C PRO A 197 -10.68 -5.50 -15.14
N GLY A 198 -9.40 -5.45 -15.54
CA GLY A 198 -8.74 -6.55 -16.25
C GLY A 198 -8.90 -6.55 -17.77
N VAL A 199 -9.63 -5.59 -18.33
CA VAL A 199 -9.73 -5.36 -19.78
C VAL A 199 -8.96 -4.09 -20.15
N THR A 200 -8.19 -4.13 -21.24
CA THR A 200 -7.52 -2.93 -21.72
C THR A 200 -8.54 -1.99 -22.35
N LEU A 201 -8.74 -0.82 -21.74
CA LEU A 201 -9.57 0.23 -22.31
C LEU A 201 -8.74 1.08 -23.28
N ASN A 202 -8.91 0.84 -24.57
CA ASN A 202 -8.36 1.72 -25.61
C ASN A 202 -9.04 3.08 -25.49
N ARG A 203 -8.28 4.13 -25.22
CA ARG A 203 -8.78 5.52 -25.16
C ARG A 203 -8.47 6.25 -26.47
N PRO A 204 -9.31 6.15 -27.50
CA PRO A 204 -9.16 6.95 -28.71
C PRO A 204 -9.42 8.42 -28.38
N GLY A 205 -8.36 9.21 -28.24
CA GLY A 205 -8.46 10.67 -28.16
C GLY A 205 -8.42 11.30 -26.77
N ALA A 206 -7.54 10.83 -25.87
CA ALA A 206 -7.07 11.68 -24.75
C ALA A 206 -6.28 12.88 -25.30
N ARG A 207 -6.99 13.82 -25.94
CA ARG A 207 -6.49 15.15 -26.19
C ARG A 207 -6.39 15.82 -24.81
N PRO A 208 -5.27 16.47 -24.47
CA PRO A 208 -5.19 17.33 -23.28
C PRO A 208 -6.43 18.22 -23.22
N PRO A 209 -7.00 18.50 -22.03
CA PRO A 209 -8.18 19.34 -21.91
C PRO A 209 -7.97 20.61 -22.74
N ALA A 210 -8.87 20.83 -23.70
CA ALA A 210 -8.77 21.97 -24.59
C ALA A 210 -8.65 23.24 -23.74
N PRO A 211 -7.71 24.15 -24.03
CA PRO A 211 -7.71 25.46 -23.39
C PRO A 211 -9.10 26.07 -23.60
N ARG A 212 -9.69 26.58 -22.52
CA ARG A 212 -10.99 27.26 -22.53
C ARG A 212 -11.07 28.18 -23.75
N PRO A 213 -12.21 28.24 -24.48
CA PRO A 213 -12.36 29.18 -25.58
C PRO A 213 -12.01 30.57 -25.08
N ALA A 214 -10.96 31.17 -25.65
CA ALA A 214 -10.63 32.56 -25.38
C ALA A 214 -11.86 33.40 -25.75
N ALA A 215 -12.25 34.26 -24.82
CA ALA A 215 -13.25 35.30 -25.08
C ALA A 215 -12.90 36.05 -26.38
N PRO A 216 -13.90 36.47 -27.17
CA PRO A 216 -13.65 37.17 -28.43
C PRO A 216 -12.78 38.43 -28.18
N PRO A 217 -11.79 38.71 -29.04
CA PRO A 217 -10.87 39.81 -28.84
C PRO A 217 -11.61 41.15 -28.99
N ALA A 218 -11.39 42.05 -28.04
CA ALA A 218 -11.80 43.44 -28.15
C ALA A 218 -11.07 44.10 -29.35
N PRO A 219 -11.74 44.98 -30.13
CA PRO A 219 -11.08 45.70 -31.21
C PRO A 219 -10.20 46.81 -30.62
N GLY A 220 -8.87 46.76 -30.85
CA GLY A 220 -8.01 47.91 -30.57
C GLY A 220 -6.54 47.68 -30.18
N ALA A 221 -5.90 46.56 -30.53
CA ALA A 221 -4.46 46.40 -30.31
C ALA A 221 -3.68 46.43 -31.65
N PRO A 222 -2.54 47.15 -31.72
CA PRO A 222 -1.84 47.44 -32.97
C PRO A 222 -1.11 46.22 -33.56
N THR A 223 -1.02 46.23 -34.88
CA THR A 223 -0.35 45.26 -35.75
C THR A 223 1.16 45.21 -35.50
N SER A 224 1.67 44.02 -35.20
CA SER A 224 3.09 43.67 -35.40
C SER A 224 3.31 43.03 -36.78
N PRO A 225 4.42 43.32 -37.48
CA PRO A 225 4.68 42.88 -38.86
C PRO A 225 5.06 41.38 -38.98
N PRO A 226 5.08 40.81 -40.21
CA PRO A 226 5.06 39.37 -40.42
C PRO A 226 6.44 38.69 -40.43
N ALA A 227 6.43 37.47 -39.89
CA ALA A 227 7.18 36.27 -40.24
C ALA A 227 8.65 36.38 -40.73
N THR A 228 9.54 35.79 -39.95
CA THR A 228 10.65 34.97 -40.47
C THR A 228 10.38 33.49 -40.17
N PRO A 229 10.65 32.57 -41.11
CA PRO A 229 10.44 31.15 -40.91
C PRO A 229 11.58 30.60 -40.06
N VAL A 230 11.28 30.17 -38.83
CA VAL A 230 12.25 29.42 -38.03
C VAL A 230 12.21 27.98 -38.50
N VAL A 231 13.24 27.63 -39.26
CA VAL A 231 13.66 26.29 -39.61
C VAL A 231 13.62 25.40 -38.37
N ALA A 232 13.12 24.17 -38.55
CA ALA A 232 13.10 23.13 -37.54
C ALA A 232 14.48 22.96 -36.90
N THR A 233 14.59 23.32 -35.63
CA THR A 233 15.67 22.86 -34.76
C THR A 233 15.39 21.40 -34.40
N PRO A 234 16.28 20.45 -34.75
CA PRO A 234 16.29 19.15 -34.09
C PRO A 234 16.41 19.39 -32.59
N ARG A 235 15.63 18.64 -31.83
CA ARG A 235 15.62 18.67 -30.38
C ARG A 235 17.02 18.27 -29.89
N GLU A 236 17.81 19.24 -29.44
CA GLU A 236 19.05 18.99 -28.70
C GLU A 236 18.68 18.25 -27.41
N GLU A 237 19.01 16.95 -27.36
CA GLU A 237 19.14 16.21 -26.12
C GLU A 237 20.23 16.89 -25.27
N PRO A 238 20.00 17.07 -23.95
CA PRO A 238 21.02 17.62 -23.06
C PRO A 238 22.27 16.72 -23.04
N PRO A 239 23.46 17.26 -22.71
CA PRO A 239 24.70 16.51 -22.77
C PRO A 239 24.70 15.42 -21.69
N GLU A 240 24.36 14.19 -22.07
CA GLU A 240 24.67 12.99 -21.32
C GLU A 240 26.19 12.85 -21.26
N MET A 241 26.81 13.41 -20.22
CA MET A 241 28.27 13.43 -20.05
C MET A 241 28.90 12.05 -19.78
N ASN A 242 28.12 10.97 -19.74
CA ASN A 242 28.65 9.63 -19.52
C ASN A 242 28.63 8.82 -20.83
N PRO A 243 29.79 8.60 -21.49
CA PRO A 243 29.86 7.89 -22.76
C PRO A 243 29.28 6.47 -22.67
N LEU A 244 29.39 5.81 -21.51
CA LEU A 244 28.84 4.47 -21.29
C LEU A 244 27.30 4.44 -21.30
N LEU A 245 26.64 5.55 -20.93
CA LEU A 245 25.18 5.64 -20.96
C LEU A 245 24.66 5.78 -22.40
N ALA A 246 25.38 6.54 -23.22
CA ALA A 246 25.07 6.69 -24.64
C ALA A 246 25.25 5.36 -25.39
N GLU A 247 26.34 4.63 -25.10
CA GLU A 247 26.62 3.32 -25.69
C GLU A 247 25.57 2.27 -25.30
N ALA A 248 25.18 2.23 -24.01
CA ALA A 248 24.14 1.33 -23.54
C ALA A 248 22.78 1.58 -24.23
N ARG A 249 22.44 2.86 -24.47
CA ARG A 249 21.20 3.25 -25.15
C ARG A 249 21.21 2.88 -26.63
N GLU A 250 22.34 3.10 -27.31
CA GLU A 250 22.52 2.71 -28.72
C GLU A 250 22.50 1.18 -28.91
N ALA A 251 23.04 0.41 -27.97
CA ALA A 251 22.95 -1.04 -27.98
C ALA A 251 21.49 -1.52 -27.78
N ALA A 252 20.74 -0.86 -26.89
CA ALA A 252 19.32 -1.16 -26.67
C ALA A 252 18.46 -0.83 -27.91
N ASP A 253 18.71 0.30 -28.58
CA ASP A 253 18.02 0.69 -29.82
C ASP A 253 18.28 -0.32 -30.96
N ARG A 254 19.45 -0.97 -30.95
CA ARG A 254 19.80 -2.06 -31.88
C ARG A 254 19.25 -3.44 -31.46
N ASN A 255 18.46 -3.52 -30.39
CA ASN A 255 17.99 -4.77 -29.77
C ASN A 255 19.12 -5.69 -29.26
N ASP A 256 20.33 -5.17 -29.06
CA ASP A 256 21.45 -5.94 -28.51
C ASP A 256 21.53 -5.76 -26.99
N TYR A 257 20.55 -6.38 -26.31
CA TYR A 257 20.35 -6.23 -24.88
C TYR A 257 21.52 -6.76 -24.03
N ASN A 258 22.30 -7.71 -24.56
CA ASN A 258 23.47 -8.24 -23.85
C ASN A 258 24.56 -7.17 -23.73
N GLN A 259 24.78 -6.41 -24.80
CA GLN A 259 25.75 -5.33 -24.81
C GLN A 259 25.27 -4.15 -23.96
N ALA A 260 23.99 -3.77 -24.10
CA ALA A 260 23.39 -2.71 -23.28
C ALA A 260 23.51 -2.97 -21.77
N LEU A 261 23.30 -4.21 -21.32
CA LEU A 261 23.44 -4.59 -19.91
C LEU A 261 24.90 -4.56 -19.42
N SER A 262 25.85 -4.95 -20.28
CA SER A 262 27.28 -4.91 -19.96
C SER A 262 27.77 -3.47 -19.77
N ASP A 263 27.37 -2.57 -20.66
CA ASP A 263 27.78 -1.16 -20.61
C ASP A 263 27.20 -0.46 -19.36
N LEU A 264 25.98 -0.86 -18.95
CA LEU A 264 25.32 -0.36 -17.74
C LEU A 264 25.97 -0.91 -16.46
N ASP A 265 26.42 -2.16 -16.46
CA ASP A 265 27.18 -2.75 -15.34
C ASP A 265 28.55 -2.09 -15.16
N GLN A 266 29.24 -1.76 -16.26
CA GLN A 266 30.47 -0.96 -16.22
C GLN A 266 30.24 0.45 -15.70
N LEU A 267 29.10 1.08 -16.04
CA LEU A 267 28.72 2.39 -15.52
C LEU A 267 28.48 2.35 -13.99
N LEU A 268 27.84 1.30 -13.49
CA LEU A 268 27.63 1.10 -12.05
C LEU A 268 28.92 0.77 -11.29
N THR A 269 29.93 0.23 -11.97
CA THR A 269 31.25 -0.08 -11.39
C THR A 269 32.22 1.11 -11.45
N SER A 270 31.97 2.09 -12.33
CA SER A 270 32.82 3.27 -12.52
C SER A 270 32.36 4.53 -11.77
N SER A 271 31.33 4.41 -10.92
CA SER A 271 30.81 5.47 -10.04
C SER A 271 31.19 5.27 -8.57
#